data_AF-A0A1F8DUX1-F1
#
_entry.id   AF-A0A1F8DUX1-F1
#
_cell.length_a   1.000
_cell.length_b   1.000
_cell.length_c   1.000
_cell.angle_alpha   90.00
_cell.angle_beta   90.00
_cell.angle_gamma   90.00
#
_symmetry.space_group_name_H-M   'P 1'
#
loop_
_entity.id
_entity.type
_entity.pdbx_description
1 polymer ?
#
loop_
_entity_poly.entity_id
_entity_poly.type
_entity_poly.pdbx_seq_one_letter_code
_entity_poly.pdbx_strand_id
1 'polypeptide(L)'
;MRENKGYIAITSAIIIMALILTVAGVVSFSSYFNRSGSLGASLKERSRAFAEACADHALLKLALDDSYGGNEAVFVTPSESCEILQIETAGSQKTIKTTAVVEKTTTNIKVITSVQPLTVISWEEVPEH
;
A
#
# COMPACT_ATOMS: atom_id res chain seq x y z
N MET A 1 3.85 61.03 -33.80
CA MET A 1 3.76 60.43 -32.45
C MET A 1 2.98 59.12 -32.50
N ARG A 2 3.64 58.00 -32.79
CA ARG A 2 2.99 56.68 -32.82
C ARG A 2 3.92 55.54 -32.36
N GLU A 3 4.90 55.86 -31.51
CA GLU A 3 5.93 54.89 -31.06
C GLU A 3 5.68 54.32 -29.65
N ASN A 4 4.81 54.93 -28.84
CA ASN A 4 4.62 54.47 -27.45
C ASN A 4 3.54 53.38 -27.28
N LYS A 5 2.59 53.27 -28.23
CA LYS A 5 1.48 52.30 -28.10
C LYS A 5 1.88 50.87 -28.46
N GLY A 6 2.80 50.69 -29.41
CA GLY A 6 3.29 49.37 -29.80
C GLY A 6 4.17 48.72 -28.73
N TYR A 7 5.03 49.51 -28.08
CA TYR A 7 5.89 49.05 -26.99
C TYR A 7 5.07 48.53 -25.80
N ILE A 8 4.01 49.25 -25.40
CA ILE A 8 3.13 48.84 -24.29
C ILE A 8 2.38 47.54 -24.61
N ALA A 9 1.92 47.37 -25.85
CA ALA A 9 1.24 46.14 -26.25
C ALA A 9 2.18 44.92 -26.20
N ILE A 10 3.42 45.07 -26.69
CA ILE A 10 4.39 43.98 -26.70
C ILE A 10 4.84 43.63 -25.27
N THR A 11 5.11 44.62 -24.42
CA THR A 11 5.51 44.36 -23.02
C THR A 11 4.38 43.70 -22.23
N SER A 12 3.12 44.10 -22.43
CA SER A 12 1.97 43.42 -21.81
C SER A 12 1.81 41.97 -22.27
N ALA A 13 2.02 41.69 -23.57
CA ALA A 13 1.92 40.35 -24.11
C ALA A 13 3.01 39.43 -23.54
N ILE A 14 4.24 39.94 -23.39
CA ILE A 14 5.35 39.20 -22.77
C ILE A 14 5.03 38.87 -21.30
N ILE A 15 4.48 39.83 -20.55
CA ILE A 15 4.10 39.62 -19.14
C ILE A 15 2.98 38.57 -19.02
N ILE A 16 1.95 38.66 -19.88
CA ILE A 16 0.86 37.69 -19.89
C ILE A 16 1.36 36.30 -20.27
N MET A 17 2.23 36.20 -21.28
CA MET A 17 2.82 34.92 -21.69
C MET A 17 3.69 34.32 -20.59
N ALA A 18 4.49 35.13 -19.90
CA ALA A 18 5.28 34.69 -18.75
C ALA A 18 4.38 34.16 -17.63
N LEU A 19 3.26 34.84 -17.32
CA LEU A 19 2.27 34.36 -16.35
C LEU A 19 1.67 33.01 -16.76
N ILE A 20 1.24 32.87 -18.02
CA ILE A 20 0.66 31.61 -18.51
C ILE A 20 1.67 30.47 -18.41
N LEU A 21 2.93 30.71 -18.76
CA LEU A 21 4.00 29.70 -18.66
C LEU A 21 4.24 29.27 -17.22
N THR A 22 4.21 30.19 -16.25
CA THR A 22 4.38 29.83 -14.83
C THR A 22 3.24 28.96 -14.32
N VAL A 23 1.98 29.29 -14.65
CA VAL A 23 0.81 28.50 -14.25
C VAL A 23 0.84 27.12 -14.90
N ALA A 24 1.13 27.05 -16.21
CA ALA A 24 1.25 25.79 -16.93
C ALA A 24 2.35 24.89 -16.36
N GLY A 25 3.49 25.48 -15.95
CA GLY A 25 4.56 24.78 -15.26
C GLY A 25 4.08 24.15 -13.95
N VAL A 26 3.48 24.93 -13.06
CA VAL A 26 2.99 24.46 -11.75
C VAL A 26 1.97 23.32 -11.91
N VAL A 27 1.03 23.43 -12.86
CA VAL A 27 0.02 22.39 -13.12
C VAL A 27 0.64 21.12 -13.69
N SER A 28 1.64 21.26 -14.57
CA SER A 28 2.32 20.10 -15.17
C SER A 28 3.12 19.32 -14.13
N PHE A 29 3.84 20.02 -13.25
CA PHE A 29 4.55 19.40 -12.13
C PHE A 29 3.59 18.75 -11.14
N SER A 30 2.51 19.43 -10.74
CA SER A 30 1.54 18.89 -9.78
C SER A 30 0.84 17.64 -10.32
N SER A 31 0.44 17.62 -11.59
CA SER A 31 -0.19 16.46 -12.23
C SER A 31 0.74 15.24 -12.23
N TYR A 32 2.04 15.44 -12.51
CA TYR A 32 3.03 14.38 -12.50
C TYR A 32 3.22 13.75 -11.11
N PHE A 33 3.34 14.57 -10.05
CA PHE A 33 3.51 14.08 -8.68
C PHE A 33 2.26 13.41 -8.10
N ASN A 34 1.06 13.86 -8.48
CA ASN A 34 -0.17 13.23 -8.02
C ASN A 34 -0.33 11.80 -8.58
N ARG A 35 0.13 11.55 -9.81
CA ARG A 35 0.03 10.22 -10.43
C ARG A 35 0.97 9.19 -9.80
N SER A 36 2.19 9.58 -9.42
CA SER A 36 3.13 8.66 -8.77
C SER A 36 2.68 8.25 -7.37
N GLY A 37 2.07 9.17 -6.62
CA GLY A 37 1.47 8.88 -5.32
C GLY A 37 0.30 7.88 -5.41
N SER A 38 -0.55 8.01 -6.42
CA SER A 38 -1.70 7.11 -6.61
C SER A 38 -1.29 5.66 -6.91
N LEU A 39 -0.21 5.44 -7.66
CA LEU A 39 0.24 4.08 -7.98
C LEU A 39 0.84 3.40 -6.74
N GLY A 40 1.65 4.12 -5.96
CA GLY A 40 2.21 3.61 -4.70
C GLY A 40 1.12 3.30 -3.68
N ALA A 41 0.10 4.16 -3.56
CA ALA A 41 -1.04 3.93 -2.69
C ALA A 41 -1.84 2.69 -3.12
N SER A 42 -2.08 2.50 -4.42
CA SER A 42 -2.81 1.34 -4.93
C SER A 42 -2.05 0.03 -4.71
N LEU A 43 -0.72 0.03 -4.88
CA LEU A 43 0.10 -1.16 -4.64
C LEU A 43 0.14 -1.53 -3.16
N LYS A 44 0.23 -0.52 -2.27
CA LYS A 44 0.17 -0.72 -0.82
C LYS A 44 -1.19 -1.24 -0.36
N GLU A 45 -2.28 -0.70 -0.91
CA GLU A 45 -3.62 -1.18 -0.60
C GLU A 45 -3.79 -2.63 -1.04
N ARG A 46 -3.27 -2.97 -2.22
CA ARG A 46 -3.32 -4.34 -2.75
C ARG A 46 -2.47 -5.32 -1.92
N SER A 47 -1.26 -4.94 -1.52
CA SER A 47 -0.41 -5.80 -0.68
C SER A 47 -1.02 -6.01 0.70
N ARG A 48 -1.65 -4.98 1.26
CA ARG A 48 -2.39 -5.08 2.52
C ARG A 48 -3.58 -6.02 2.42
N ALA A 49 -4.46 -5.82 1.44
CA ALA A 49 -5.61 -6.70 1.24
C ALA A 49 -5.19 -8.16 1.04
N PHE A 50 -4.05 -8.39 0.38
CA PHE A 50 -3.52 -9.74 0.19
C PHE A 50 -2.95 -10.35 1.48
N ALA A 51 -2.22 -9.58 2.29
CA ALA A 51 -1.76 -10.03 3.61
C ALA A 51 -2.93 -10.35 4.55
N GLU A 52 -4.00 -9.55 4.51
CA GLU A 52 -5.22 -9.77 5.30
C GLU A 52 -5.91 -11.06 4.87
N ALA A 53 -6.05 -11.30 3.56
CA ALA A 53 -6.62 -12.53 3.03
C ALA A 53 -5.84 -13.79 3.48
N CYS A 54 -4.51 -13.72 3.55
CA CYS A 54 -3.71 -14.83 4.07
C CYS A 54 -3.88 -15.06 5.56
N ALA A 55 -4.02 -13.98 6.34
CA ALA A 55 -4.29 -14.07 7.76
C ALA A 55 -5.66 -14.72 7.99
N ASP A 56 -6.68 -14.32 7.23
CA ASP A 56 -8.01 -14.95 7.27
C ASP A 56 -7.97 -16.41 6.85
N HIS A 57 -7.19 -16.77 5.83
CA HIS A 57 -7.02 -18.15 5.41
C HIS A 57 -6.35 -19.00 6.50
N ALA A 58 -5.31 -18.48 7.16
CA ALA A 58 -4.66 -19.12 8.29
C ALA A 58 -5.63 -19.29 9.48
N LEU A 59 -6.44 -18.27 9.77
CA LEU A 59 -7.48 -18.32 10.80
C LEU A 59 -8.54 -19.37 10.49
N LEU A 60 -8.99 -19.46 9.24
CA LEU A 60 -9.97 -20.46 8.82
C LEU A 60 -9.40 -21.88 8.98
N LYS A 61 -8.14 -22.09 8.59
CA LYS A 61 -7.47 -23.39 8.81
C LYS A 61 -7.33 -23.72 10.28
N LEU A 62 -6.96 -22.72 11.09
CA LEU A 62 -6.85 -22.88 12.53
C LEU A 62 -8.20 -23.18 13.19
N ALA A 63 -9.30 -22.64 12.65
CA ALA A 63 -10.65 -22.95 13.10
C ALA A 63 -11.09 -24.38 12.77
N LEU A 64 -10.58 -24.96 11.68
CA LEU A 64 -10.85 -26.33 11.26
C LEU A 64 -9.93 -27.34 11.94
N ASP A 65 -8.70 -26.94 12.22
CA ASP A 65 -7.65 -27.75 12.83
C ASP A 65 -6.80 -26.90 13.81
N ASP A 66 -7.05 -27.07 15.11
CA ASP A 66 -6.30 -26.41 16.20
C ASP A 66 -4.79 -26.72 16.17
N SER A 67 -4.38 -27.80 15.48
CA SER A 67 -2.99 -28.24 15.33
C SER A 67 -2.29 -27.67 14.09
N TYR A 68 -2.98 -26.83 13.30
CA TYR A 68 -2.38 -26.15 12.16
C TYR A 68 -1.13 -25.35 12.58
N GLY A 69 0.01 -25.69 11.96
CA GLY A 69 1.33 -25.17 12.30
C GLY A 69 1.82 -24.02 11.42
N GLY A 70 1.07 -23.63 10.37
CA GLY A 70 1.51 -22.63 9.40
C GLY A 70 2.64 -23.14 8.49
N ASN A 71 3.54 -22.22 8.12
CA ASN A 71 4.69 -22.45 7.23
C ASN A 71 4.29 -22.86 5.80
N GLU A 72 3.39 -22.08 5.20
CA GLU A 72 2.96 -22.28 3.81
C GLU A 72 3.10 -20.99 2.99
N ALA A 73 3.35 -21.16 1.69
CA ALA A 73 3.39 -20.07 0.74
C ALA A 73 2.22 -20.19 -0.24
N VAL A 74 1.44 -19.13 -0.35
CA VAL A 74 0.30 -18.99 -1.26
C VAL A 74 0.73 -18.09 -2.41
N PHE A 75 0.71 -18.63 -3.63
CA PHE A 75 1.03 -17.89 -4.84
C PHE A 75 -0.25 -17.64 -5.64
N VAL A 76 -0.58 -16.37 -5.89
CA VAL A 76 -1.68 -16.00 -6.80
C VAL A 76 -1.12 -15.79 -8.21
N THR A 77 0.05 -15.16 -8.31
CA THR A 77 0.81 -15.00 -9.55
C THR A 77 2.31 -15.15 -9.27
N PRO A 78 3.19 -15.26 -10.29
CA PRO A 78 4.64 -15.31 -10.07
C PRO A 78 5.22 -14.07 -9.36
N SER A 79 4.51 -12.94 -9.39
CA SER A 79 4.91 -11.66 -8.77
C SER A 79 4.09 -11.31 -7.52
N GLU A 80 3.16 -12.17 -7.11
CA GLU A 80 2.29 -11.98 -5.96
C GLU A 80 2.27 -13.25 -5.12
N SER A 81 3.02 -13.20 -4.02
CA SER A 81 3.17 -14.30 -3.09
C SER A 81 2.86 -13.85 -1.67
N CYS A 82 2.36 -14.77 -0.89
CA CYS A 82 2.07 -14.53 0.51
C CYS A 82 2.54 -15.72 1.33
N GLU A 83 3.33 -15.46 2.35
CA GLU A 83 3.88 -16.47 3.23
C GLU A 83 3.18 -16.39 4.58
N ILE A 84 2.63 -17.52 5.00
CA ILE A 84 2.14 -17.74 6.36
C ILE A 84 3.29 -18.41 7.11
N LEU A 85 3.91 -17.67 8.02
CA LEU A 85 5.03 -18.17 8.83
C LEU A 85 4.54 -19.27 9.79
N GLN A 86 5.49 -19.96 10.41
CA GLN A 86 5.17 -20.94 11.44
C GLN A 86 4.40 -20.28 12.58
N ILE A 87 3.29 -20.90 12.99
CA ILE A 87 2.44 -20.37 14.07
C ILE A 87 3.15 -20.53 15.41
N GLU A 88 3.41 -19.41 16.06
CA GLU A 88 4.01 -19.36 17.40
C GLU A 88 2.89 -19.55 18.44
N THR A 89 3.00 -20.56 19.30
CA THR A 89 2.02 -20.80 20.37
C THR A 89 2.61 -20.34 21.71
N ALA A 90 1.93 -19.41 22.38
CA ALA A 90 2.28 -18.89 23.70
C ALA A 90 1.12 -19.15 24.68
N GLY A 91 1.17 -20.28 25.39
CA GLY A 91 0.08 -20.70 26.27
C GLY A 91 -1.19 -21.01 25.47
N SER A 92 -2.28 -20.30 25.75
CA SER A 92 -3.55 -20.41 25.03
C SER A 92 -3.66 -19.47 23.83
N GLN A 93 -2.62 -18.69 23.54
CA GLN A 93 -2.59 -17.76 22.41
C GLN A 93 -1.74 -18.34 21.28
N LYS A 94 -2.19 -18.10 20.05
CA LYS A 94 -1.46 -18.39 18.83
C LYS A 94 -1.20 -17.08 18.09
N THR A 95 0.03 -16.90 17.65
CA THR A 95 0.46 -15.75 16.85
C THR A 95 0.64 -16.21 15.42
N ILE A 96 -0.15 -15.63 14.53
CA ILE A 96 -0.09 -15.82 13.10
C ILE A 96 0.65 -14.62 12.53
N LYS A 97 1.73 -14.89 11.80
CA LYS A 97 2.51 -13.88 11.09
C LYS A 97 2.40 -14.15 9.60
N THR A 98 1.89 -13.18 8.85
CA THR A 98 1.78 -13.28 7.39
C THR A 98 2.60 -12.18 6.72
N THR A 99 3.18 -12.51 5.59
CA THR A 99 4.00 -11.61 4.78
C THR A 99 3.48 -11.68 3.35
N ALA A 100 2.88 -10.61 2.86
CA ALA A 100 2.47 -10.51 1.46
C ALA A 100 3.45 -9.63 0.68
N VAL A 101 3.82 -10.11 -0.50
CA VAL A 101 4.66 -9.39 -1.47
C VAL A 101 3.87 -9.22 -2.74
N VAL A 102 3.64 -7.97 -3.12
CA VAL A 102 3.01 -7.58 -4.39
C VAL A 102 3.99 -6.70 -5.16
N GLU A 103 4.57 -7.24 -6.22
CA GLU A 103 5.65 -6.62 -7.02
C GLU A 103 6.89 -6.24 -6.19
N LYS A 104 6.90 -5.02 -5.61
CA LYS A 104 7.99 -4.47 -4.78
C LYS A 104 7.50 -3.97 -3.42
N THR A 105 6.23 -4.15 -3.11
CA THR A 105 5.62 -3.71 -1.86
C THR A 105 5.39 -4.92 -0.98
N THR A 106 5.97 -4.88 0.21
CA THR A 106 5.80 -5.93 1.23
C THR A 106 4.94 -5.38 2.35
N THR A 107 3.93 -6.16 2.75
CA THR A 107 3.09 -5.87 3.92
C THR A 107 3.13 -7.06 4.86
N ASN A 108 3.42 -6.79 6.13
CA ASN A 108 3.48 -7.81 7.18
C ASN A 108 2.32 -7.60 8.14
N ILE A 109 1.58 -8.67 8.43
CA ILE A 109 0.46 -8.63 9.37
C ILE A 109 0.71 -9.64 10.48
N LYS A 110 0.50 -9.19 11.71
CA LYS A 110 0.55 -10.01 12.90
C LYS A 110 -0.83 -10.08 13.52
N VAL A 111 -1.33 -11.30 13.67
CA VAL A 111 -2.62 -11.59 14.29
C VAL A 111 -2.39 -12.47 15.51
N ILE A 112 -2.95 -12.09 16.65
CA ILE A 112 -2.90 -12.87 17.88
C ILE A 112 -4.30 -13.38 18.17
N THR A 113 -4.45 -14.69 18.35
CA THR A 113 -5.74 -15.34 18.60
C THR A 113 -5.70 -16.27 19.81
N SER A 114 -6.79 -16.36 20.57
CA SER A 114 -6.99 -17.44 21.55
C SER A 114 -7.51 -18.69 20.86
N VAL A 115 -7.15 -19.89 21.31
CA VAL A 115 -7.62 -21.16 20.70
C VAL A 115 -8.99 -21.62 21.19
N GLN A 116 -9.37 -21.30 22.43
CA GLN A 116 -10.66 -21.74 23.01
C GLN A 116 -11.28 -20.65 23.89
N PRO A 117 -12.30 -19.91 23.41
CA PRO A 117 -12.84 -19.90 22.03
C PRO A 117 -11.88 -19.22 21.03
N LEU A 118 -11.98 -19.59 19.75
CA LEU A 118 -11.26 -18.92 18.67
C LEU A 118 -11.70 -17.45 18.60
N THR A 119 -10.86 -16.56 19.09
CA THR A 119 -11.13 -15.13 19.18
C THR A 119 -9.87 -14.35 18.81
N VAL A 120 -10.04 -13.36 17.95
CA VAL A 120 -8.95 -12.45 17.57
C VAL A 120 -8.76 -11.44 18.70
N ILE A 121 -7.56 -11.42 19.27
CA ILE A 121 -7.16 -10.53 20.37
C ILE A 121 -6.53 -9.25 19.81
N SER A 122 -5.65 -9.39 18.82
CA SER A 122 -4.99 -8.27 18.16
C SER A 122 -4.81 -8.57 16.67
N TRP A 123 -4.91 -7.53 15.86
CA TRP A 123 -4.69 -7.53 14.42
C TRP A 123 -3.95 -6.26 14.05
N GLU A 124 -2.67 -6.37 13.72
CA GLU A 124 -1.80 -5.23 13.50
C GLU A 124 -0.94 -5.42 12.26
N GLU A 125 -0.85 -4.37 11.44
CA GLU A 125 0.17 -4.29 10.39
C GLU A 125 1.49 -3.87 11.05
N VAL A 126 2.52 -4.72 10.90
CA VAL A 126 3.85 -4.48 11.49
C VAL A 126 4.85 -4.16 10.38
N PRO A 127 5.86 -3.30 10.63
CA PRO A 127 6.91 -3.08 9.65
C PRO A 127 7.79 -4.34 9.48
N GLU A 128 8.01 -5.10 10.55
CA GLU A 128 8.85 -6.31 10.61
C GLU A 128 8.31 -7.30 11.67
N HIS A 129 8.65 -8.59 11.50
CA HIS A 129 8.12 -9.74 12.25
C HIS A 129 8.98 -10.20 13.43
#